data_AF-A0A4U5PI18-F1
#
_entry.id   AF-A0A4U5PI18-F1
#
_cell.length_a   1.000
_cell.length_b   1.000
_cell.length_c   1.000
_cell.angle_alpha   90.00
_cell.angle_beta   90.00
_cell.angle_gamma   90.00
#
_symmetry.space_group_name_H-M   'P 1'
#
loop_
_entity.id
_entity.type
_entity.pdbx_description
1 polymer ?
#
loop_
_entity_poly.entity_id
_entity_poly.type
_entity_poly.pdbx_seq_one_letter_code
_entity_poly.pdbx_strand_id
1 'polypeptide(L)' 'MKTLTVLCLLSLLLALTYAQCGGTQCKGGCCPYAQATCCPSGNSCCPHGYSCDEAHQQCNSQPQGGNVPMIFVTKH' A
#
# COMPACT_ATOMS: atom_id res chain seq x y z
N MET A 1 32.99 -15.05 18.89
CA MET A 1 32.08 -16.10 18.36
C MET A 1 30.60 -15.89 18.68
N LYS A 2 30.20 -15.29 19.81
CA LYS A 2 28.78 -15.08 20.17
C LYS A 2 28.10 -13.89 19.44
N THR A 3 28.86 -12.87 19.06
CA THR A 3 28.35 -11.63 18.46
C THR A 3 27.76 -11.84 17.05
N LEU A 4 28.33 -12.76 16.28
CA LEU A 4 27.89 -13.07 14.91
C LEU A 4 26.52 -13.77 14.91
N THR A 5 26.28 -14.64 15.88
CA THR A 5 25.01 -15.36 16.06
C THR A 5 23.88 -14.41 16.47
N VAL A 6 24.18 -13.41 17.30
CA VAL A 6 23.22 -12.38 17.74
C VAL A 6 22.79 -11.49 16.57
N LEU A 7 23.74 -11.05 15.72
CA LEU A 7 23.44 -10.28 14.52
C LEU A 7 22.51 -11.05 13.56
N CYS A 8 22.79 -12.33 13.33
CA CYS A 8 22.00 -13.18 12.43
C CYS A 8 20.56 -13.38 12.94
N LEU A 9 20.39 -13.61 14.24
CA LEU A 9 19.07 -13.71 14.89
C LEU A 9 18.28 -12.40 14.78
N LEU A 10 18.93 -11.26 15.01
CA LEU A 10 18.28 -9.94 14.91
C LEU A 10 17.75 -9.67 13.49
N SER A 11 18.55 -10.00 12.46
CA SER A 11 18.14 -9.87 11.06
C SER A 11 16.99 -10.80 10.69
N LEU A 12 16.97 -12.04 11.19
CA LEU A 12 15.84 -12.96 10.98
C LEU A 12 14.56 -12.44 11.64
N LEU A 13 14.66 -11.93 12.87
CA LEU A 13 13.54 -11.35 13.61
C LEU A 13 12.97 -10.11 12.91
N LEU A 14 13.84 -9.25 12.36
CA LEU A 14 13.42 -8.12 11.53
C LEU A 14 12.70 -8.59 10.26
N ALA A 15 13.22 -9.62 9.59
CA ALA A 15 12.59 -10.16 8.38
C ALA A 15 11.20 -10.79 8.66
N LEU A 16 11.01 -11.39 9.84
CA LEU A 16 9.75 -11.99 10.27
C LEU A 16 8.71 -10.97 10.75
N THR A 17 9.15 -9.79 11.19
CA THR A 17 8.27 -8.73 11.73
C THR A 17 8.00 -7.61 10.73
N TYR A 18 8.80 -7.49 9.67
CA TYR A 18 8.55 -6.55 8.60
C TYR A 18 7.39 -7.07 7.75
N ALA A 19 6.16 -6.77 8.15
CA ALA A 19 4.97 -7.01 7.36
C ALA A 19 5.08 -6.15 6.09
N GLN A 20 5.56 -6.78 5.02
CA GLN A 20 5.71 -6.14 3.71
C GLN A 20 4.34 -6.24 3.04
N CYS A 21 3.69 -5.10 2.78
CA CYS A 21 2.44 -5.08 2.03
C CYS A 21 2.60 -5.94 0.76
N GLY A 22 1.61 -6.79 0.45
CA GLY A 22 1.55 -7.49 -0.85
C GLY A 22 1.29 -6.57 -2.05
N GLY A 23 1.26 -5.25 -1.82
CA GLY A 23 0.97 -4.21 -2.79
C GLY A 23 1.52 -2.88 -2.33
N THR A 24 0.81 -1.79 -2.58
CA THR A 24 1.33 -0.44 -2.31
C THR A 24 1.12 -0.03 -0.85
N GLN A 25 2.19 0.42 -0.17
CA GLN A 25 2.09 0.94 1.19
C GLN A 25 1.62 2.41 1.18
N CYS A 26 0.42 2.64 1.69
CA CYS A 26 -0.13 3.96 1.93
C CYS A 26 0.00 4.35 3.42
N LYS A 27 -0.09 5.64 3.73
CA LYS A 27 -0.02 6.14 5.12
C LYS A 27 -1.06 5.46 6.04
N GLY A 28 -2.22 5.14 5.49
CA GLY A 28 -3.30 4.49 6.21
C GLY A 28 -3.19 2.96 6.25
N GLY A 29 -2.30 2.30 5.52
CA GLY A 29 -2.26 0.84 5.45
C GLY A 29 -1.82 0.31 4.09
N CYS A 30 -2.07 -0.96 3.82
CA CYS A 30 -1.71 -1.63 2.58
C CYS A 30 -2.84 -1.57 1.56
N CYS A 31 -2.50 -1.18 0.33
CA CYS A 31 -3.36 -1.36 -0.83
C CYS A 31 -3.12 -2.75 -1.45
N PRO A 32 -4.16 -3.50 -1.84
CA PRO A 32 -4.01 -4.81 -2.46
C PRO A 32 -3.39 -4.75 -3.87
N TYR A 33 -3.47 -3.60 -4.54
CA TYR A 33 -2.91 -3.41 -5.86
C TYR A 33 -1.45 -2.95 -5.79
N ALA A 34 -0.60 -3.61 -6.57
CA ALA A 34 0.75 -3.14 -6.84
C ALA A 34 0.68 -1.87 -7.70
N GLN A 35 1.59 -0.92 -7.44
CA GLN A 35 1.66 0.37 -8.17
C GLN A 35 0.37 1.20 -8.11
N ALA A 36 -0.41 1.01 -7.05
CA ALA A 36 -1.58 1.82 -6.77
C ALA A 36 -1.16 3.26 -6.42
N THR A 37 -2.04 4.21 -6.69
CA THR A 37 -1.88 5.58 -6.21
C THR A 37 -2.61 5.71 -4.87
N CYS A 38 -1.87 6.03 -3.81
CA CYS A 38 -2.46 6.35 -2.51
C CYS A 38 -3.13 7.73 -2.58
N CYS A 39 -4.40 7.82 -2.20
CA CYS A 39 -5.11 9.09 -2.16
C CYS A 39 -4.61 9.97 -1.01
N PRO A 40 -4.84 11.29 -1.04
CA PRO A 40 -4.37 12.23 -0.01
C PRO A 40 -4.80 11.86 1.42
N SER A 41 -6.02 11.34 1.58
CA SER A 41 -6.51 10.80 2.85
C SER A 41 -5.62 9.67 3.40
N GLY A 42 -4.92 8.93 2.54
CA GLY A 42 -4.02 7.84 2.90
C GLY A 42 -4.73 6.54 3.31
N ASN A 43 -6.03 6.59 3.60
CA ASN A 43 -6.89 5.46 3.94
C ASN A 43 -7.53 4.78 2.71
N SER A 44 -7.35 5.35 1.53
CA SER A 44 -7.88 4.84 0.26
C SER A 44 -6.80 4.86 -0.82
N CYS A 45 -6.93 3.97 -1.79
CA CYS A 45 -6.05 3.86 -2.94
C CYS A 45 -6.83 3.62 -4.23
N CYS A 46 -6.23 4.07 -5.35
CA CYS A 46 -6.71 3.87 -6.70
C CYS A 46 -5.76 2.98 -7.51
N PRO A 47 -6.26 2.21 -8.49
CA PRO A 47 -5.41 1.42 -9.37
C PRO A 47 -4.41 2.30 -10.15
N HIS A 48 -3.36 1.67 -10.68
CA HIS A 48 -2.39 2.38 -11.51
C HIS A 48 -3.07 3.08 -12.70
N GLY A 49 -2.73 4.36 -12.93
CA GLY A 49 -3.29 5.17 -14.02
C GLY A 49 -4.64 5.83 -13.71
N TYR A 50 -5.14 5.69 -12.48
CA TYR A 50 -6.33 6.42 -12.01
C TYR A 50 -5.94 7.56 -11.08
N SER A 51 -6.71 8.65 -11.11
CA SER A 51 -6.59 9.74 -10.13
C SER A 51 -7.72 9.67 -9.11
N CYS A 52 -7.42 10.13 -7.89
CA CYS A 52 -8.36 10.12 -6.79
C CYS A 52 -9.35 11.28 -6.91
N ASP A 53 -10.64 10.98 -7.00
CA ASP A 53 -11.75 11.91 -6.82
C ASP A 53 -12.38 11.67 -5.44
N GLU A 54 -11.86 12.33 -4.41
CA GLU A 54 -12.35 12.21 -3.04
C GLU A 54 -13.73 12.86 -2.86
N ALA A 55 -14.14 13.79 -3.72
CA ALA A 55 -15.46 14.40 -3.65
C ALA A 55 -16.56 13.39 -4.01
N HIS A 56 -16.29 12.54 -5.01
CA HIS A 56 -17.22 11.49 -5.47
C HIS A 56 -16.87 10.11 -4.93
N GLN A 57 -15.80 9.97 -4.12
CA GLN A 57 -15.29 8.70 -3.58
C GLN A 57 -14.97 7.69 -4.69
N GLN A 58 -14.42 8.18 -5.81
CA GLN A 58 -14.15 7.41 -7.01
C GLN A 58 -12.71 7.62 -7.49
N CYS A 59 -12.24 6.66 -8.25
CA CYS A 59 -11.04 6.73 -9.03
C CYS A 59 -11.46 7.04 -10.47
N ASN A 60 -11.08 8.20 -10.98
CA ASN A 60 -11.31 8.55 -12.37
C ASN A 60 -10.09 8.13 -13.20
N SER A 61 -10.30 7.76 -14.46
CA SER A 61 -9.19 7.54 -15.38
C SER A 61 -9.38 8.41 -16.61
N GLN A 62 -8.27 8.88 -17.15
CA GLN A 62 -8.25 9.67 -18.38
C GLN A 62 -7.47 8.89 -19.45
N PRO A 63 -7.91 8.83 -20.73
CA PRO A 63 -9.19 9.26 -21.31
C PRO A 63 -10.14 8.10 -21.69
N GLN A 64 -9.80 6.83 -21.39
CA GLN A 64 -10.54 5.65 -21.87
C GLN A 64 -11.02 4.69 -20.77
N GLY A 65 -10.70 4.95 -19.51
CA GLY A 65 -11.24 4.14 -18.42
C GLY A 65 -12.39 4.88 -17.74
N GLY A 66 -13.38 4.13 -17.27
CA GLY A 66 -14.50 4.69 -16.53
C GLY A 66 -14.11 5.17 -15.13
N ASN A 67 -15.11 5.58 -14.37
CA ASN A 67 -14.97 5.81 -12.94
C ASN A 67 -15.13 4.47 -12.21
N VAL A 68 -14.17 4.10 -11.38
CA VAL A 68 -14.23 2.92 -10.50
C VAL A 68 -14.26 3.37 -9.04
N PRO A 69 -14.85 2.60 -8.12
CA PRO A 69 -14.84 2.97 -6.70
C PRO A 69 -13.42 2.98 -6.12
N MET A 70 -13.18 3.85 -5.13
CA MET A 70 -11.96 3.82 -4.34
C MET A 70 -11.84 2.51 -3.53
N ILE A 71 -10.61 2.03 -3.35
CA ILE A 71 -10.33 0.86 -2.52
C ILE A 71 -9.81 1.32 -1.16
N PHE A 72 -10.41 0.83 -0.08
CA PHE A 72 -9.91 1.07 1.27
C PHE A 72 -8.63 0.26 1.53
N VAL A 73 -7.66 0.90 2.18
CA VAL A 73 -6.43 0.23 2.58
C VAL A 73 -6.66 -0.63 3.83
N THR A 74 -5.96 -1.76 3.94
CA THR A 74 -6.00 -2.61 5.13
C THR A 74 -4.95 -2.18 6.13
N LYS A 75 -5.34 -2.03 7.40
CA LYS A 75 -4.43 -1.76 8.51
C LYS A 75 -3.74 -3.08 8.88
N HIS A 76 -2.41 -3.07 8.96
CA HIS A 76 -1.60 -4.19 9.46
C HIS A 76 -0.81 -3.72 10.68
#